data_AF-A0A834VRF6-F1
#
_entry.id   AF-A0A834VRF6-F1
#
_cell.length_a   1.000
_cell.length_b   1.000
_cell.length_c   1.000
_cell.angle_alpha   90.00
_cell.angle_beta   90.00
_cell.angle_gamma   90.00
#
_symmetry.space_group_name_H-M   'P 1'
#
loop_
_entity.id
_entity.type
_entity.pdbx_description
1 polymer ?
#
loop_
_entity_poly.entity_id
_entity_poly.type
_entity_poly.pdbx_seq_one_letter_code
_entity_poly.pdbx_strand_id
1 'polypeptide(L)'
;MRNHINHITKLEFLPAFNAAFDRAFTPANICSAFRGAGLVPLQLEAVLSKVDVQLRTLTPPAAALPEAPWVAQTPSNARELKAQSSLISSIIKAIDQLKKGAEISSLKKANSAASARRQRSKRRIQKHGVLTKGAGEDILAQNEADQQIAHEER
;
A
#
# COMPACT_ATOMS: atom_id res chain seq x y z
N MET A 1 -34.65 35.64 10.10
CA MET A 1 -33.27 36.11 9.92
C MET A 1 -32.39 34.88 9.70
N ARG A 2 -31.91 34.65 8.48
CA ARG A 2 -31.05 33.50 8.14
C ARG A 2 -29.60 33.96 8.21
N ASN A 3 -28.88 33.54 9.24
CA ASN A 3 -27.48 33.90 9.40
C ASN A 3 -26.64 33.09 8.40
N HIS A 4 -26.09 33.84 7.46
CA HIS A 4 -25.36 33.45 6.28
C HIS A 4 -23.91 33.07 6.63
N ILE A 5 -23.61 31.78 6.74
CA ILE A 5 -22.24 31.22 6.61
C ILE A 5 -22.35 29.80 6.04
N ASN A 6 -22.24 29.64 4.71
CA ASN A 6 -22.26 28.33 4.01
C ASN A 6 -20.86 27.79 3.70
N HIS A 7 -19.80 28.36 4.28
CA HIS A 7 -18.43 27.95 4.02
C HIS A 7 -17.68 27.76 5.34
N ILE A 8 -17.17 26.56 5.55
CA ILE A 8 -16.28 26.22 6.65
C ILE A 8 -14.94 25.80 6.05
N THR A 9 -13.87 26.49 6.42
CA THR A 9 -12.53 26.10 5.96
C THR A 9 -12.06 24.84 6.69
N LYS A 10 -11.07 24.13 6.13
CA LYS A 10 -10.50 22.94 6.77
C LYS A 10 -9.92 23.21 8.16
N LEU A 11 -9.44 24.43 8.40
CA LEU A 11 -8.89 24.86 9.69
C LEU A 11 -10.00 25.14 10.72
N GLU A 12 -11.14 25.66 10.28
CA GLU A 12 -12.29 25.95 11.14
C GLU A 12 -13.16 24.73 11.43
N PHE A 13 -13.05 23.67 10.60
CA PHE A 13 -13.86 22.46 10.74
C PHE A 13 -13.65 21.76 12.07
N LEU A 14 -12.40 21.49 12.47
CA LEU A 14 -12.13 20.71 13.68
C LEU A 14 -12.60 21.40 14.96
N PRO A 15 -12.35 22.71 15.18
CA PRO A 15 -12.89 23.42 16.34
C PRO A 15 -14.42 23.48 16.34
N ALA A 16 -15.04 23.74 15.19
CA ALA A 16 -16.51 23.80 15.09
C ALA A 16 -17.15 22.44 15.32
N PHE A 17 -16.56 21.36 14.77
CA PHE A 17 -16.98 19.99 15.01
C PHE A 17 -16.92 19.65 16.49
N ASN A 18 -15.81 19.96 17.17
CA ASN A 18 -15.67 19.64 18.59
C ASN A 18 -16.72 20.38 19.44
N ALA A 19 -16.92 21.68 19.18
CA ALA A 19 -17.94 22.47 19.88
C ALA A 19 -19.37 21.94 19.63
N ALA A 20 -19.66 21.51 18.39
CA ALA A 20 -20.94 20.89 18.05
C ALA A 20 -21.11 19.51 18.69
N PHE A 21 -20.04 18.71 18.72
CA PHE A 21 -20.01 17.39 19.33
C PHE A 21 -20.31 17.46 20.82
N ASP A 22 -19.61 18.31 21.57
CA ASP A 22 -19.82 18.48 23.01
C ASP A 22 -21.25 18.94 23.34
N ARG A 23 -21.83 19.77 22.46
CA ARG A 23 -23.22 20.24 22.60
C ARG A 23 -24.25 19.17 22.23
N ALA A 24 -23.93 18.28 21.29
CA ALA A 24 -24.82 17.22 20.84
C ALA A 24 -24.84 16.03 21.82
N PHE A 25 -23.66 15.57 22.26
CA PHE A 25 -23.49 14.36 23.07
C PHE A 25 -23.62 14.62 24.58
N THR A 26 -24.70 15.29 24.98
CA THR A 26 -25.04 15.42 26.41
C THR A 26 -25.83 14.20 26.89
N PRO A 27 -25.74 13.82 28.17
CA PRO A 27 -26.55 12.73 28.72
C PRO A 27 -28.05 12.90 28.47
N ALA A 28 -28.56 14.13 28.57
CA ALA A 28 -29.96 14.44 28.30
C ALA A 28 -30.36 14.18 26.84
N ASN A 29 -29.54 14.66 25.88
CA ASN A 29 -29.80 14.44 24.46
C ASN A 29 -29.73 12.96 24.10
N ILE A 30 -28.71 12.24 24.61
CA ILE A 30 -28.55 10.80 24.40
C ILE A 30 -29.78 10.06 24.92
N CYS A 31 -30.16 10.26 26.19
CA CYS A 31 -31.35 9.63 26.79
C CYS A 31 -32.64 9.95 26.03
N SER A 32 -32.78 11.19 25.54
CA SER A 32 -33.94 11.61 24.75
C SER A 32 -33.99 10.94 23.37
N ALA A 33 -32.85 10.76 22.71
CA ALA A 33 -32.75 10.08 21.41
C ALA A 33 -33.07 8.59 21.54
N PHE A 34 -32.55 7.94 22.58
CA PHE A 34 -32.89 6.57 22.96
C PHE A 34 -34.41 6.42 23.18
N ARG A 35 -35.02 7.31 23.97
CA ARG A 35 -36.46 7.34 24.17
C ARG A 35 -37.24 7.54 22.87
N GLY A 36 -36.81 8.47 22.01
CA GLY A 36 -37.43 8.73 20.72
C GLY A 36 -37.35 7.55 19.74
N ALA A 37 -36.28 6.75 19.84
CA ALA A 37 -36.11 5.52 19.07
C ALA A 37 -36.86 4.31 19.65
N GLY A 38 -37.59 4.48 20.77
CA GLY A 38 -38.20 3.37 21.52
C GLY A 38 -37.19 2.45 22.20
N LEU A 39 -35.90 2.77 22.09
CA LEU A 39 -34.80 2.12 22.79
C LEU A 39 -34.69 2.78 24.14
N VAL A 40 -35.54 2.39 25.09
CA VAL A 40 -35.51 2.93 26.44
C VAL A 40 -34.60 2.05 27.29
N PRO A 41 -33.30 2.36 27.50
CA PRO A 41 -32.56 1.75 28.59
C PRO A 41 -32.88 2.51 29.87
N LEU A 42 -34.12 2.44 30.37
CA LEU A 42 -34.48 3.13 31.63
C LEU A 42 -34.55 2.19 32.83
N GLN A 43 -34.29 0.90 32.64
CA GLN A 43 -34.05 -0.03 33.75
C GLN A 43 -33.05 -1.08 33.30
N LEU A 44 -31.77 -0.82 33.56
CA LEU A 44 -30.71 -1.81 33.38
C LEU A 44 -31.07 -3.12 34.10
N GLU A 45 -31.64 -3.02 35.30
CA GLU A 45 -32.16 -4.14 36.08
C GLU A 45 -33.31 -4.92 35.41
N ALA A 46 -34.18 -4.25 34.64
CA ALA A 46 -35.25 -4.93 33.91
C ALA A 46 -34.73 -5.67 32.67
N VAL A 47 -33.62 -5.19 32.09
CA VAL A 47 -32.92 -5.89 31.02
C VAL A 47 -32.15 -7.08 31.58
N LEU A 48 -31.39 -6.88 32.66
CA LEU A 48 -30.62 -7.94 33.31
C LEU A 48 -31.52 -9.05 33.85
N SER A 49 -32.69 -8.74 34.42
CA SER A 49 -33.66 -9.73 34.88
C SER A 49 -34.37 -10.51 33.76
N LYS A 50 -34.39 -9.97 32.53
CA LYS A 50 -34.89 -10.68 31.33
C LYS A 50 -33.83 -11.51 30.63
N VAL A 51 -32.56 -11.26 30.90
CA VAL A 51 -31.45 -12.09 30.43
C VAL A 51 -31.36 -13.29 31.36
N ASP A 52 -32.29 -14.24 31.21
CA ASP A 52 -32.15 -15.57 31.78
C ASP A 52 -31.03 -16.27 31.00
N VAL A 53 -29.79 -16.18 31.50
CA VAL A 53 -28.64 -16.89 30.94
C VAL A 53 -28.79 -18.36 31.31
N GLN A 54 -29.79 -19.04 30.74
CA GLN A 54 -29.73 -20.48 30.62
C GLN A 54 -28.62 -20.75 29.61
N LEU A 55 -27.44 -21.12 30.13
CA LEU A 55 -26.40 -21.79 29.36
C LEU A 55 -26.99 -23.09 28.83
N ARG A 56 -27.79 -23.00 27.78
CA ARG A 56 -28.24 -24.15 27.03
C ARG A 56 -26.97 -24.68 26.37
N THR A 57 -26.42 -25.74 26.94
CA THR A 57 -25.33 -26.49 26.34
C THR A 57 -25.82 -26.91 24.96
N LEU A 58 -25.39 -26.19 23.93
CA LEU A 58 -25.64 -26.60 22.55
C LEU A 58 -25.09 -28.01 22.45
N THR A 59 -25.95 -28.96 22.09
CA THR A 59 -25.55 -30.32 21.74
C THR A 59 -24.28 -30.23 20.89
N PRO A 60 -23.19 -30.93 21.26
CA PRO A 60 -21.95 -30.87 20.50
C PRO A 60 -22.23 -31.18 19.03
N PRO A 61 -21.64 -30.44 18.06
CA PRO A 61 -21.72 -30.83 16.67
C PRO A 61 -21.22 -32.26 16.52
N ALA A 62 -21.96 -33.08 15.76
CA ALA A 62 -21.53 -34.41 15.38
C ALA A 62 -20.10 -34.36 14.83
N ALA A 63 -19.31 -35.37 15.17
CA ALA A 63 -17.87 -35.46 14.92
C ALA A 63 -17.45 -34.93 13.54
N ALA A 64 -16.35 -34.16 13.56
CA ALA A 64 -15.75 -33.52 12.39
C ALA A 64 -15.63 -34.49 11.20
N LEU A 65 -16.24 -34.10 10.08
CA LEU A 65 -16.01 -34.73 8.79
C LEU A 65 -14.53 -34.57 8.36
N PRO A 66 -14.02 -35.44 7.47
CA PRO A 66 -12.61 -35.48 7.11
C PRO A 66 -12.09 -34.11 6.66
N GLU A 67 -10.91 -33.78 7.18
CA GLU A 67 -10.19 -32.52 7.05
C GLU A 67 -10.16 -32.02 5.59
N ALA A 68 -11.06 -31.09 5.28
CA ALA A 68 -11.11 -30.45 3.97
C ALA A 68 -9.90 -29.50 3.81
N PRO A 69 -9.34 -29.36 2.59
CA PRO A 69 -8.34 -28.35 2.30
C PRO A 69 -8.83 -26.98 2.77
N TRP A 70 -8.01 -26.32 3.60
CA TRP A 70 -8.28 -25.08 4.33
C TRP A 70 -9.44 -24.25 3.78
N VAL A 71 -10.55 -24.21 4.53
CA VAL A 71 -11.69 -23.32 4.29
C VAL A 71 -11.62 -22.18 5.30
N ALA A 72 -11.87 -20.95 4.86
CA ALA A 72 -11.99 -19.79 5.74
C ALA A 72 -13.23 -19.93 6.64
N GLN A 73 -13.10 -20.69 7.72
CA GLN A 73 -14.11 -20.83 8.76
C GLN A 73 -13.93 -19.77 9.83
N THR A 74 -15.05 -19.22 10.30
CA THR A 74 -15.09 -18.34 11.47
C THR A 74 -14.49 -19.09 12.67
N PRO A 75 -13.46 -18.53 13.34
CA PRO A 75 -12.92 -19.12 14.55
C PRO A 75 -14.01 -19.32 15.59
N SER A 76 -14.12 -20.53 16.13
CA SER A 76 -15.14 -20.86 17.13
C SER A 76 -14.69 -20.47 18.54
N ASN A 77 -13.38 -20.24 18.73
CA ASN A 77 -12.77 -19.87 20.00
C ASN A 77 -11.51 -19.01 19.83
N ALA A 78 -11.05 -18.41 20.93
CA ALA A 78 -9.90 -17.49 20.93
C ALA A 78 -8.56 -18.16 20.55
N ARG A 79 -8.40 -19.47 20.82
CA ARG A 79 -7.19 -20.22 20.47
C ARG A 79 -7.08 -20.36 18.94
N GLU A 80 -8.18 -20.74 18.29
CA GLU A 80 -8.26 -20.82 16.83
C GLU A 80 -8.00 -19.47 16.16
N LEU A 81 -8.61 -18.39 16.68
CA LEU A 81 -8.38 -17.03 16.16
C LEU A 81 -6.89 -16.65 16.21
N LYS A 82 -6.21 -16.95 17.32
CA LYS A 82 -4.78 -16.66 17.48
C LYS A 82 -3.92 -17.49 16.53
N ALA A 83 -4.25 -18.77 16.35
CA ALA A 83 -3.54 -19.64 15.41
C ALA A 83 -3.71 -19.15 13.96
N GLN A 84 -4.94 -18.80 13.55
CA GLN A 84 -5.22 -18.25 12.23
C GLN A 84 -4.52 -16.90 12.01
N SER A 85 -4.55 -15.99 12.98
CA SER A 85 -3.86 -14.70 12.90
C SER A 85 -2.35 -14.87 12.72
N SER A 86 -1.73 -15.80 13.47
CA SER A 86 -0.32 -16.13 13.31
C SER A 86 0.01 -16.68 11.93
N LEU A 87 -0.83 -17.60 11.43
CA LEU A 87 -0.68 -18.19 10.09
C LEU A 87 -0.78 -17.12 8.99
N ILE A 88 -1.82 -16.27 9.03
CA ILE A 88 -2.01 -15.17 8.08
C ILE A 88 -0.82 -14.22 8.11
N SER A 89 -0.32 -13.86 9.30
CA SER A 89 0.87 -13.01 9.45
C SER A 89 2.11 -13.65 8.80
N SER A 90 2.31 -14.95 8.99
CA SER A 90 3.41 -15.70 8.36
C SER A 90 3.30 -15.71 6.84
N ILE A 91 2.09 -15.96 6.29
CA ILE A 91 1.83 -15.96 4.85
C ILE A 91 2.12 -14.59 4.23
N ILE A 92 1.64 -13.51 4.85
CA ILE A 92 1.88 -12.14 4.37
C ILE A 92 3.38 -11.84 4.33
N LYS A 93 4.13 -12.23 5.37
CA LYS A 93 5.60 -12.07 5.40
C LYS A 93 6.27 -12.85 4.28
N ALA A 94 5.86 -14.09 4.03
CA ALA A 94 6.43 -14.90 2.94
C ALA A 94 6.19 -14.27 1.56
N ILE A 95 4.98 -13.75 1.30
CA ILE A 95 4.64 -13.07 0.05
C ILE A 95 5.50 -11.81 -0.15
N ASP A 96 5.71 -11.01 0.89
CA ASP A 96 6.58 -9.82 0.83
C ASP A 96 8.03 -10.19 0.49
N GLN A 97 8.56 -11.27 1.08
CA GLN A 97 9.91 -11.75 0.75
C GLN A 97 10.03 -12.24 -0.69
N LEU A 98 9.01 -12.95 -1.21
CA LEU A 98 9.00 -13.39 -2.60
C LEU A 98 8.98 -12.20 -3.57
N LYS A 99 8.19 -11.17 -3.28
CA LYS A 99 8.13 -9.94 -4.07
C LYS A 99 9.50 -9.23 -4.11
N LYS A 100 10.16 -9.09 -2.95
CA LYS A 100 11.52 -8.55 -2.86
C LYS A 100 12.54 -9.39 -3.62
N GLY A 101 12.47 -10.71 -3.52
CA GLY A 101 13.35 -11.63 -4.25
C GLY A 101 13.24 -11.48 -5.77
N ALA A 102 12.02 -11.35 -6.29
CA ALA A 102 11.78 -11.10 -7.71
C ALA A 102 12.39 -9.77 -8.17
N GLU A 103 12.20 -8.70 -7.41
CA GLU A 103 12.77 -7.37 -7.71
C GLU A 103 14.31 -7.40 -7.71
N ILE A 104 14.92 -8.01 -6.68
CA ILE A 104 16.37 -8.18 -6.58
C ILE A 104 16.91 -8.96 -7.78
N SER A 105 16.21 -10.02 -8.23
CA SER A 105 16.64 -10.81 -9.39
C SER A 105 16.64 -9.99 -10.68
N SER A 106 15.63 -9.14 -10.87
CA SER A 106 15.52 -8.25 -12.03
C SER A 106 16.62 -7.18 -12.01
N LEU A 107 16.82 -6.51 -10.87
CA LEU A 107 17.87 -5.52 -10.68
C LEU A 107 19.26 -6.11 -10.91
N LYS A 108 19.51 -7.34 -10.43
CA LYS A 108 20.78 -8.05 -10.63
C LYS A 108 21.05 -8.31 -12.12
N LYS A 109 20.03 -8.70 -12.89
CA LYS A 109 20.12 -8.90 -14.35
C LYS A 109 20.36 -7.58 -15.10
N ALA A 110 19.67 -6.51 -14.72
CA ALA A 110 19.88 -5.19 -15.32
C ALA A 110 21.30 -4.66 -15.03
N ASN A 111 21.79 -4.84 -13.81
CA ASN A 111 23.10 -4.34 -13.40
C ASN A 111 24.26 -5.11 -14.06
N SER A 112 24.12 -6.43 -14.25
CA SER A 112 25.10 -7.22 -15.02
C SER A 112 25.15 -6.79 -16.49
N ALA A 113 24.00 -6.53 -17.11
CA ALA A 113 23.92 -6.02 -18.48
C ALA A 113 24.55 -4.61 -18.60
N ALA A 114 24.28 -3.72 -17.65
CA ALA A 114 24.87 -2.38 -17.59
C ALA A 114 26.39 -2.45 -17.42
N SER A 115 26.87 -3.33 -16.54
CA SER A 115 28.30 -3.56 -16.31
C SER A 115 29.00 -4.11 -17.57
N ALA A 116 28.39 -5.10 -18.24
CA ALA A 116 28.90 -5.63 -19.50
C ALA A 116 28.95 -4.57 -20.62
N ARG A 117 27.95 -3.67 -20.67
CA ARG A 117 27.94 -2.53 -21.60
C ARG A 117 29.09 -1.56 -21.31
N ARG A 118 29.31 -1.20 -20.03
CA ARG A 118 30.43 -0.35 -19.61
C ARG A 118 31.78 -0.95 -19.99
N GLN A 119 31.98 -2.24 -19.74
CA GLN A 119 33.22 -2.94 -20.13
C GLN A 119 33.43 -2.95 -21.65
N ARG A 120 32.38 -3.24 -22.44
CA ARG A 120 32.46 -3.16 -23.91
C ARG A 120 32.84 -1.77 -24.38
N SER A 121 32.24 -0.72 -23.82
CA SER A 121 32.60 0.66 -24.16
C SER A 121 34.07 0.96 -23.86
N LYS A 122 34.55 0.59 -22.66
CA LYS A 122 35.95 0.77 -22.27
C LYS A 122 36.91 0.03 -23.21
N ARG A 123 36.61 -1.21 -23.59
CA ARG A 123 37.42 -1.98 -24.56
C ARG A 123 37.43 -1.35 -25.94
N ARG A 124 36.29 -0.80 -26.41
CA ARG A 124 36.22 -0.09 -27.70
C ARG A 124 37.10 1.15 -27.69
N ILE A 125 37.02 1.96 -26.65
CA ILE A 125 37.85 3.15 -26.47
C ILE A 125 39.34 2.78 -26.41
N GLN A 126 39.70 1.71 -25.70
CA GLN A 126 41.10 1.24 -25.67
C GLN A 126 41.61 0.75 -27.03
N LYS A 127 40.77 0.03 -27.80
CA LYS A 127 41.17 -0.51 -29.12
C LYS A 127 41.23 0.54 -30.23
N HIS A 128 40.37 1.56 -30.19
CA HIS A 128 40.25 2.54 -31.28
C HIS A 128 40.80 3.92 -30.89
N GLY A 129 41.34 4.06 -29.69
CA GLY A 129 41.84 5.32 -29.17
C GLY A 129 40.74 6.35 -28.93
N VAL A 130 41.16 7.54 -28.53
CA VAL A 130 40.32 8.74 -28.42
C VAL A 130 40.80 9.70 -29.50
N LEU A 131 39.89 10.16 -30.37
CA LEU A 131 40.21 11.20 -31.35
C LEU A 131 40.50 12.50 -30.59
N THR A 132 41.73 13.00 -30.67
CA THR A 132 42.12 14.27 -30.08
C THR A 132 41.61 15.42 -30.95
N LYS A 133 41.39 16.61 -30.37
CA LYS A 133 40.87 17.78 -31.11
C LYS A 133 41.72 18.11 -32.34
N GLY A 134 43.06 18.09 -32.20
CA GLY A 134 43.98 18.32 -33.30
C GLY A 134 43.85 17.27 -34.42
N ALA A 135 43.80 15.98 -34.08
CA ALA A 135 43.58 14.94 -35.08
C ALA A 135 42.22 15.07 -35.81
N GLY A 136 41.21 15.62 -35.14
CA GLY A 136 39.92 15.96 -35.77
C GLY A 136 40.00 17.15 -36.73
N GLU A 137 40.77 18.18 -36.36
CA GLU A 137 41.04 19.35 -37.21
C GLU A 137 41.84 18.96 -38.45
N ASP A 138 42.85 18.08 -38.31
CA ASP A 138 43.66 17.57 -39.43
C ASP A 138 42.81 16.79 -40.44
N ILE A 139 41.87 15.95 -39.97
CA ILE A 139 40.94 15.21 -40.85
C ILE A 139 40.01 16.16 -41.60
N LEU A 140 39.56 17.25 -40.96
CA LEU A 140 38.72 18.25 -41.61
C LEU A 140 39.51 19.01 -42.69
N ALA A 141 40.73 19.44 -42.38
CA ALA A 141 41.62 20.11 -43.33
C ALA A 141 41.94 19.21 -44.53
N GLN A 142 42.19 17.91 -44.30
CA GLN A 142 42.44 16.94 -45.37
C GLN A 142 41.21 16.78 -46.28
N ASN A 143 40.01 16.62 -45.70
CA ASN A 143 38.78 16.48 -46.49
C ASN A 143 38.46 17.75 -47.29
N GLU A 144 38.77 18.94 -46.76
CA GLU A 144 38.56 20.21 -47.46
C GLU A 144 39.53 20.36 -48.63
N ALA A 145 40.80 19.98 -48.43
CA ALA A 145 41.79 19.92 -49.51
C ALA A 145 41.39 18.91 -50.59
N ASP A 146 40.96 17.70 -50.22
CA ASP A 146 40.53 16.67 -51.17
C ASP A 146 39.30 17.12 -51.99
N GLN A 147 38.39 17.89 -51.39
CA GLN A 147 37.25 18.50 -52.08
C GLN A 147 37.65 19.61 -53.05
N GLN A 148 38.63 20.44 -52.69
CA GLN A 148 39.18 21.47 -53.57
C GLN A 148 39.86 20.86 -54.79
N ILE A 149 40.68 19.82 -54.59
CA ILE A 149 41.35 19.09 -55.67
C ILE A 149 40.31 18.46 -56.62
N ALA A 150 39.28 17.81 -56.08
CA ALA A 150 38.21 17.22 -56.88
C ALA A 150 37.36 18.25 -57.67
N HIS A 151 37.36 19.51 -57.24
CA HIS A 151 36.68 20.60 -57.94
C HIS A 151 37.57 21.28 -58.99
N GLU A 152 38.90 21.21 -58.85
CA GLU A 152 39.86 21.70 -59.84
C GLU A 152 40.13 20.70 -60.97
N GLU A 153 39.96 19.39 -60.72
CA GLU A 153 40.10 18.33 -61.73
C GLU A 153 38.86 18.12 -62.63
N ARG A 154 37.86 19.01 -62.56
CA ARG A 154 36.57 18.93 -63.26
C ARG A 154 36.37 20.07 -64.25
#